data_AF-A0A6L6HM88-F1
#
_entry.id   AF-A0A6L6HM88-F1
#
_cell.length_a   1.000
_cell.length_b   1.000
_cell.length_c   1.000
_cell.angle_alpha   90.00
_cell.angle_beta   90.00
_cell.angle_gamma   90.00
#
_symmetry.space_group_name_H-M   'P 1'
#
loop_
_entity.id
_entity.type
_entity.pdbx_description
1 polymer ?
#
loop_
_entity_poly.entity_id
_entity_poly.type
_entity_poly.pdbx_seq_one_letter_code
_entity_poly.pdbx_strand_id
1 'polypeptide(L)'
;MPGEQTISFKDMCARFDVTPRTLRYYEYIELLSPRKEGRARFYGPREIARMTLILRGRRFGFSLEEIRQWLLIYEQKGSREQYQVWLDLADRQLKVLDGQIADLRAAHADLQALRETVAQELSKMG
;
A
#
# COMPACT_ATOMS: atom_id res chain seq x y z
N MET A 1 22.77 18.39 14.87
CA MET A 1 21.97 17.65 13.87
C MET A 1 21.86 16.21 14.34
N PRO A 2 20.71 15.71 14.83
CA PRO A 2 20.63 14.34 15.33
C PRO A 2 20.63 13.35 14.16
N GLY A 3 21.77 12.66 14.00
CA GLY A 3 22.06 11.40 13.29
C GLY A 3 21.19 10.99 12.09
N GLU A 4 21.79 11.02 10.90
CA GLU A 4 21.34 10.27 9.72
C GLU A 4 21.20 8.77 10.05
N GLN A 5 20.01 8.34 10.47
CA GLN A 5 19.74 6.92 10.67
C GLN A 5 19.47 6.28 9.30
N THR A 6 20.56 5.88 8.63
CA THR A 6 20.46 4.86 7.58
C THR A 6 20.17 3.51 8.23
N ILE A 7 19.26 2.73 7.67
CA ILE A 7 18.95 1.38 8.16
C ILE A 7 19.41 0.32 7.16
N SER A 8 19.76 -0.87 7.64
CA SER A 8 20.21 -1.96 6.78
C SER A 8 19.06 -2.57 5.96
N PHE A 9 19.39 -3.39 4.96
CA PHE A 9 18.41 -4.22 4.24
C PHE A 9 17.51 -5.05 5.16
N LYS A 10 18.11 -5.67 6.19
CA LYS A 10 17.37 -6.52 7.13
C LYS A 10 16.42 -5.67 7.97
N ASP A 11 16.88 -4.52 8.43
CA ASP A 11 16.07 -3.61 9.25
C ASP A 11 14.96 -2.97 8.42
N MET A 12 15.21 -2.66 7.15
CA MET A 12 14.19 -2.17 6.21
C MET A 12 13.08 -3.21 6.00
N CYS A 13 13.45 -4.49 5.82
CA CYS A 13 12.48 -5.58 5.74
C CYS A 13 11.65 -5.70 7.03
N ALA A 14 12.32 -5.73 8.19
CA ALA A 14 11.67 -5.90 9.48
C ALA A 14 10.76 -4.71 9.84
N ARG A 15 11.22 -3.48 9.61
CA ARG A 15 10.47 -2.25 9.93
C ARG A 15 9.17 -2.13 9.16
N PHE A 16 9.16 -2.57 7.91
CA PHE A 16 8.03 -2.41 6.99
C PHE A 16 7.25 -3.71 6.74
N ASP A 17 7.61 -4.78 7.44
CA ASP A 17 7.04 -6.11 7.27
C ASP A 17 7.00 -6.56 5.80
N VAL A 18 8.10 -6.34 5.08
CA VAL A 18 8.24 -6.75 3.68
C VAL A 18 9.28 -7.84 3.53
N THR A 19 8.99 -8.78 2.62
CA THR A 19 9.93 -9.86 2.33
C THR A 19 11.19 -9.33 1.64
N PRO A 20 12.34 -10.01 1.77
CA PRO A 20 13.53 -9.71 0.99
C PRO A 20 13.27 -9.70 -0.53
N ARG A 21 12.36 -10.57 -1.02
CA ARG A 21 11.98 -10.60 -2.43
C ARG A 21 11.28 -9.31 -2.84
N THR A 22 10.33 -8.84 -2.04
CA THR A 22 9.61 -7.57 -2.29
C THR A 22 10.57 -6.38 -2.28
N LEU A 23 11.44 -6.27 -1.28
CA LEU A 23 12.39 -5.16 -1.18
C LEU A 23 13.37 -5.14 -2.36
N ARG A 24 13.92 -6.29 -2.75
CA ARG A 24 14.78 -6.41 -3.95
C ARG A 24 14.03 -6.08 -5.23
N TYR A 25 12.76 -6.45 -5.32
CA TYR A 25 11.95 -6.12 -6.47
C TYR A 25 11.76 -4.60 -6.59
N TYR A 26 11.46 -3.91 -5.49
CA TYR A 26 11.36 -2.45 -5.48
C TYR A 26 12.69 -1.75 -5.80
N GLU A 27 13.83 -2.30 -5.41
CA GLU A 27 15.14 -1.84 -5.89
C GLU A 27 15.30 -2.05 -7.40
N TYR A 28 14.94 -3.23 -7.89
CA TYR A 28 15.12 -3.62 -9.30
C TYR A 28 14.31 -2.74 -10.24
N ILE A 29 13.08 -2.40 -9.87
CA ILE A 29 12.25 -1.46 -10.65
C ILE A 29 12.50 0.01 -10.26
N GLU A 30 13.57 0.31 -9.52
CA GLU A 30 13.98 1.68 -9.18
C GLU A 30 12.93 2.50 -8.39
N LEU A 31 12.05 1.82 -7.65
CA LEU A 31 11.19 2.49 -6.67
C LEU A 31 11.98 2.89 -5.43
N LEU A 32 13.07 2.20 -5.13
CA LEU A 32 13.99 2.51 -4.04
C LEU A 32 15.44 2.45 -4.53
N SER A 33 16.28 3.36 -4.04
CA SER A 33 17.66 3.50 -4.48
C SER A 33 18.62 3.49 -3.27
N PRO A 34 18.88 2.33 -2.65
CA PRO A 34 19.75 2.25 -1.49
C PRO A 34 21.20 2.60 -1.82
N ARG A 35 21.92 3.12 -0.83
CA ARG A 35 23.39 3.23 -0.87
C ARG A 35 23.98 1.84 -0.75
N LYS A 36 24.87 1.47 -1.69
CA LYS A 36 25.55 0.17 -1.72
C LYS A 36 26.98 0.31 -1.24
N GLU A 37 27.38 -0.53 -0.29
CA GLU A 37 28.76 -0.65 0.17
C GLU A 37 29.18 -2.11 0.08
N GLY A 38 29.88 -2.46 -1.00
CA GLY A 38 30.15 -3.84 -1.36
C GLY A 38 28.84 -4.64 -1.54
N ARG A 39 28.62 -5.64 -0.68
CA ARG A 39 27.38 -6.44 -0.67
C ARG A 39 26.28 -5.87 0.22
N ALA A 40 26.62 -4.92 1.10
CA ALA A 40 25.69 -4.31 2.03
C ALA A 40 24.85 -3.22 1.34
N ARG A 41 23.63 -3.00 1.87
CA ARG A 41 22.68 -1.99 1.41
C ARG A 41 22.19 -1.19 2.61
N PHE A 42 22.15 0.12 2.44
CA PHE A 42 21.70 1.07 3.46
C PHE A 42 20.65 2.01 2.87
N TYR A 43 19.57 2.23 3.61
CA TYR A 43 18.42 3.07 3.21
C TYR A 43 18.38 4.30 4.08
N GLY A 44 18.41 5.48 3.48
CA GLY A 44 18.33 6.74 4.19
C GLY A 44 16.89 7.15 4.50
N PRO A 45 16.71 8.33 5.12
CA PRO A 45 15.39 8.89 5.41
C PRO A 45 14.49 9.00 4.18
N ARG A 46 15.05 9.30 3.00
CA ARG A 46 14.30 9.39 1.73
C ARG A 46 13.68 8.05 1.37
N GLU A 47 14.44 6.97 1.38
CA GLU A 47 13.98 5.62 1.04
C GLU A 47 12.96 5.11 2.06
N ILE A 48 13.13 5.46 3.34
CA ILE A 48 12.16 5.16 4.40
C ILE A 48 10.83 5.86 4.12
N ALA A 49 10.86 7.15 3.76
CA ALA A 49 9.66 7.89 3.38
C ALA A 49 9.01 7.32 2.11
N ARG A 50 9.81 7.01 1.07
CA ARG A 50 9.32 6.37 -0.17
C ARG A 50 8.66 5.03 0.11
N MET A 51 9.25 4.16 0.94
CA MET A 51 8.64 2.88 1.29
C MET A 51 7.29 3.06 1.99
N THR A 52 7.19 4.04 2.89
CA THR A 52 5.91 4.38 3.55
C THR A 52 4.84 4.74 2.53
N LEU A 53 5.19 5.54 1.51
CA LEU A 53 4.27 5.91 0.43
C LEU A 53 3.94 4.72 -0.49
N ILE A 54 4.93 3.89 -0.85
CA ILE A 54 4.71 2.69 -1.66
C ILE A 54 3.69 1.77 -1.00
N LEU A 55 3.86 1.46 0.29
CA LEU A 55 2.92 0.59 1.01
C LEU A 55 1.54 1.21 1.14
N ARG A 56 1.47 2.52 1.36
CA ARG A 56 0.19 3.25 1.37
C ARG A 56 -0.52 3.15 0.02
N GLY A 57 0.19 3.35 -1.08
CA GLY A 57 -0.38 3.27 -2.42
C GLY A 57 -0.84 1.87 -2.77
N ARG A 58 -0.08 0.84 -2.36
CA ARG A 58 -0.49 -0.56 -2.49
C ARG A 58 -1.79 -0.84 -1.73
N ARG A 59 -1.96 -0.28 -0.54
CA ARG A 59 -3.19 -0.41 0.26
C ARG A 59 -4.40 0.24 -0.42
N PHE A 60 -4.19 1.28 -1.22
CA PHE A 60 -5.25 1.92 -2.01
C PHE A 60 -5.57 1.19 -3.32
N GLY A 61 -4.85 0.11 -3.64
CA GLY A 61 -5.05 -0.62 -4.89
C GLY A 61 -4.32 -0.01 -6.09
N PHE A 62 -3.38 0.92 -5.87
CA PHE A 62 -2.54 1.42 -6.97
C PHE A 62 -1.56 0.35 -7.46
N SER A 63 -1.36 0.36 -8.77
CA SER A 63 -0.26 -0.33 -9.43
C SER A 63 1.09 0.29 -9.05
N LEU A 64 2.17 -0.45 -9.27
CA LEU A 64 3.53 0.06 -8.98
C LEU A 64 3.92 1.23 -9.88
N GLU A 65 3.35 1.31 -11.10
CA GLU A 65 3.60 2.42 -12.01
C GLU A 65 2.87 3.69 -11.55
N GLU A 66 1.61 3.59 -11.11
CA GLU A 66 0.89 4.73 -10.51
C GLU A 66 1.60 5.23 -9.24
N ILE A 67 2.11 4.30 -8.43
CA ILE A 67 2.92 4.64 -7.26
C ILE A 67 4.20 5.39 -7.68
N ARG A 68 4.87 4.97 -8.78
CA ARG A 68 6.04 5.70 -9.30
C ARG A 68 5.69 7.14 -9.65
N GLN A 69 4.61 7.35 -10.40
CA GLN A 69 4.15 8.70 -10.76
C GLN A 69 3.84 9.53 -9.51
N TRP A 70 3.16 8.93 -8.52
CA TRP A 70 2.86 9.60 -7.26
C TRP A 70 4.12 10.00 -6.48
N LEU A 71 5.12 9.13 -6.43
CA LEU A 71 6.41 9.44 -5.77
C LEU A 71 7.12 10.63 -6.45
N LEU A 72 7.07 10.72 -7.79
CA LEU A 72 7.66 11.85 -8.52
C LEU A 72 7.00 13.19 -8.16
N ILE A 73 5.66 13.21 -8.06
CA ILE A 73 4.89 14.40 -7.66
C ILE A 73 5.27 14.86 -6.27
N TYR A 74 5.44 13.90 -5.33
CA TYR A 74 5.77 14.21 -3.94
C TYR A 74 7.20 14.74 -3.79
N GLU A 75 8.16 14.25 -4.58
CA GLU A 75 9.57 14.65 -4.50
C GLU A 75 9.86 15.98 -5.18
N GLN A 76 9.23 16.28 -6.31
CA GLN A 76 9.59 17.44 -7.14
C GLN A 76 8.65 18.64 -6.97
N LYS A 77 7.67 18.56 -6.06
CA LYS A 77 6.52 19.49 -6.01
C LYS A 77 5.87 19.58 -7.40
N GLY A 78 5.00 18.62 -7.69
CA GLY A 78 4.41 18.45 -9.02
C GLY A 78 3.76 19.71 -9.61
N SER A 79 3.63 19.71 -10.93
CA SER A 79 2.86 20.69 -11.70
C SER A 79 1.35 20.53 -11.47
N ARG A 80 0.58 21.55 -11.86
CA ARG A 80 -0.89 21.51 -11.79
C ARG A 80 -1.45 20.31 -12.57
N GLU A 81 -0.89 20.03 -13.74
CA GLU A 81 -1.28 18.92 -14.61
C GLU A 81 -1.04 17.58 -13.92
N GLN A 82 0.12 17.43 -13.25
CA GLN A 82 0.42 16.22 -12.50
C GLN A 82 -0.50 16.00 -11.31
N TYR A 83 -0.86 17.08 -10.58
CA TYR A 83 -1.85 16.98 -9.51
C TYR A 83 -3.24 16.62 -10.04
N GLN A 84 -3.63 17.11 -11.22
CA GLN A 84 -4.89 16.73 -11.85
C GLN A 84 -4.91 15.23 -12.19
N VAL A 85 -3.85 14.71 -12.81
CA VAL A 85 -3.72 13.27 -13.08
C VAL A 85 -3.79 12.46 -11.78
N TRP A 86 -3.17 12.95 -10.71
CA TRP A 86 -3.24 12.27 -9.40
C TRP A 86 -4.65 12.23 -8.83
N LEU A 87 -5.42 13.32 -8.94
CA LEU A 87 -6.82 13.37 -8.53
C LEU A 87 -7.66 12.36 -9.33
N ASP A 88 -7.47 12.30 -10.65
CA ASP A 88 -8.19 11.36 -11.51
C ASP A 88 -7.90 9.89 -11.13
N LEU A 89 -6.64 9.57 -10.81
CA LEU A 89 -6.24 8.25 -10.31
C LEU A 89 -6.87 7.94 -8.94
N ALA A 90 -6.90 8.91 -8.03
CA ALA A 90 -7.50 8.76 -6.73
C ALA A 90 -9.01 8.52 -6.82
N ASP A 91 -9.72 9.32 -7.63
CA ASP A 91 -11.16 9.16 -7.88
C ASP A 91 -11.50 7.81 -8.48
N ARG A 92 -10.65 7.32 -9.41
CA ARG A 92 -10.80 5.98 -9.97
C ARG A 92 -10.69 4.89 -8.90
N GLN A 93 -9.71 4.97 -8.00
CA GLN A 93 -9.56 3.98 -6.93
C GLN A 93 -10.63 4.09 -5.85
N LEU A 94 -11.08 5.31 -5.53
CA LEU A 94 -12.21 5.50 -4.61
C LEU A 94 -13.46 4.77 -5.12
N LYS A 95 -13.78 4.90 -6.41
CA LYS A 95 -14.91 4.16 -7.01
C LYS A 95 -14.76 2.65 -6.90
N VAL A 96 -13.54 2.12 -7.06
CA VAL A 96 -13.27 0.68 -6.91
C VAL A 96 -13.47 0.26 -5.46
N LEU A 97 -12.95 1.01 -4.49
CA LEU A 97 -13.11 0.74 -3.07
C LEU A 97 -14.57 0.83 -2.62
N ASP A 98 -15.32 1.82 -3.11
CA ASP A 98 -16.75 1.96 -2.82
C ASP A 98 -17.56 0.77 -3.32
N GLY A 99 -17.23 0.26 -4.53
CA GLY A 99 -17.81 -0.98 -5.05
C GLY A 99 -17.52 -2.19 -4.16
N GLN A 100 -16.25 -2.38 -3.79
CA GLN A 100 -15.85 -3.47 -2.89
C GLN A 100 -16.54 -3.38 -1.52
N ILE A 101 -16.71 -2.18 -0.98
CA ILE A 101 -17.45 -1.95 0.28
C ILE A 101 -18.92 -2.33 0.12
N ALA A 102 -19.55 -1.94 -0.99
CA ALA A 102 -20.95 -2.28 -1.27
C ALA A 102 -21.13 -3.80 -1.36
N ASP A 103 -20.26 -4.49 -2.11
CA ASP A 103 -20.31 -5.95 -2.27
C ASP A 103 -20.11 -6.68 -0.93
N LEU A 104 -19.13 -6.27 -0.14
CA LEU A 104 -18.87 -6.85 1.19
C LEU A 104 -20.05 -6.63 2.15
N ARG A 105 -20.68 -5.45 2.10
CA ARG A 105 -21.87 -5.15 2.91
C ARG A 105 -23.05 -6.03 2.51
N ALA A 106 -23.28 -6.23 1.22
CA ALA A 106 -24.34 -7.11 0.71
C ALA A 106 -24.11 -8.56 1.17
N ALA A 107 -22.90 -9.11 0.93
CA ALA A 107 -22.56 -10.47 1.35
C ALA A 107 -22.68 -10.68 2.87
N HIS A 108 -22.30 -9.67 3.66
CA HIS A 108 -22.45 -9.71 5.12
C HIS A 108 -23.92 -9.77 5.54
N ALA A 109 -24.78 -8.93 4.94
CA ALA A 109 -26.21 -8.92 5.23
C ALA A 109 -26.87 -10.25 4.86
N ASP A 110 -26.54 -10.81 3.71
CA ASP A 110 -27.05 -12.11 3.26
C ASP A 110 -26.66 -13.24 4.23
N LEU A 111 -25.39 -13.27 4.65
CA LEU A 111 -24.91 -14.26 5.61
C LEU A 111 -25.56 -14.09 6.99
N GLN A 112 -25.81 -12.86 7.44
CA GLN A 112 -26.53 -12.59 8.68
C GLN A 112 -27.97 -13.10 8.63
N ALA A 113 -28.68 -12.85 7.52
CA ALA A 113 -30.05 -13.33 7.33
C ALA A 113 -30.12 -14.85 7.35
N LEU A 114 -29.23 -15.52 6.60
CA LEU A 114 -29.15 -16.98 6.57
C LEU A 114 -28.88 -17.56 7.97
N ARG A 115 -27.92 -16.97 8.71
CA ARG A 115 -27.60 -17.40 10.07
C ARG A 115 -28.81 -17.27 11.00
N GLU A 116 -29.56 -16.17 10.91
CA GLU A 116 -30.76 -15.94 11.71
C GLU A 116 -31.84 -16.98 11.41
N THR A 117 -32.09 -17.28 10.13
CA THR A 117 -33.01 -18.36 9.73
C THR A 117 -32.60 -19.69 10.33
N VAL A 118 -31.33 -20.07 10.24
CA VAL A 118 -30.82 -21.33 10.81
C VAL A 118 -30.97 -21.36 12.34
N ALA A 119 -30.70 -20.24 13.03
CA ALA A 119 -30.85 -20.14 14.47
C ALA A 119 -32.31 -20.33 14.92
N GLN A 120 -33.25 -19.76 14.18
CA GLN A 120 -34.68 -19.91 14.45
C GLN A 120 -35.14 -21.35 14.23
N GLU A 121 -34.72 -22.01 13.16
CA GLU A 121 -35.04 -23.42 12.93
C GLU A 121 -34.47 -24.32 14.05
N LEU A 122 -33.24 -24.06 14.49
CA LEU A 122 -32.64 -24.80 15.61
C LEU A 122 -33.45 -24.64 16.91
N SER A 123 -33.94 -23.43 17.21
CA SER A 123 -34.75 -23.18 18.41
C SER A 123 -36.12 -23.86 18.39
N LYS A 124 -36.65 -24.22 17.21
CA LYS A 124 -37.92 -24.96 17.09
C LYS A 124 -37.73 -26.47 17.29
N MET A 125 -36.48 -26.96 17.22
CA MET A 125 -36.14 -28.37 17.36
C MET A 125 -35.79 -28.80 18.79
N GLY A 126 -35.64 -27.85 19.71
CA GLY A 126 -35.45 -28.08 21.15
C GLY A 126 -36.68 -27.66 21.94
#